data_AF-K3XNG8-F1
#
_entry.id   AF-K3XNG8-F1
#
_cell.length_a   1.000
_cell.length_b   1.000
_cell.length_c   1.000
_cell.angle_alpha   90.00
_cell.angle_beta   90.00
_cell.angle_gamma   90.00
#
_symmetry.space_group_name_H-M   'P 1'
#
loop_
_entity.id
_entity.type
_entity.pdbx_description
1 polymer ?
#
loop_
_entity_poly.entity_id
_entity_poly.type
_entity_poly.pdbx_seq_one_letter_code
_entity_poly.pdbx_strand_id
1 'polypeptide(L)'
;MATEHNSQLVVRKHRPAGHTHTVAVAVAPLFVLLAAAFSGSPVAVAADSSPGLVELTLVAGAQEKGAVCLDGSPPAYHLQRGSGSGSQSWIVFLQVTNRLHERKMR
;
A
#
# COMPACT_ATOMS: atom_id res chain seq x y z
N MET A 1 11.77 -35.39 -26.33
CA MET A 1 12.17 -35.53 -27.75
C MET A 1 10.92 -35.53 -28.60
N ALA A 2 11.03 -35.03 -29.83
CA ALA A 2 9.99 -34.75 -30.84
C ALA A 2 9.29 -33.40 -30.64
N THR A 3 9.82 -32.28 -31.14
CA THR A 3 10.10 -31.81 -32.52
C THR A 3 9.00 -30.86 -33.00
N GLU A 4 9.41 -29.60 -33.06
CA GLU A 4 8.83 -28.47 -33.77
C GLU A 4 8.59 -28.81 -35.25
N HIS A 5 7.42 -28.45 -35.79
CA HIS A 5 7.23 -28.35 -37.24
C HIS A 5 6.52 -27.03 -37.56
N ASN A 6 7.35 -26.08 -37.99
CA ASN A 6 7.05 -24.82 -38.64
C ASN A 6 6.11 -25.02 -39.85
N SER A 7 5.08 -24.18 -40.00
CA SER A 7 4.41 -23.98 -41.29
C SER A 7 3.84 -22.56 -41.41
N GLN A 8 4.22 -21.91 -42.51
CA GLN A 8 4.03 -20.52 -42.88
C GLN A 8 2.57 -20.03 -43.00
N LEU A 9 2.38 -18.78 -42.55
CA LEU A 9 1.75 -17.66 -43.26
C LEU A 9 0.72 -17.96 -44.37
N VAL A 10 -0.57 -17.79 -44.02
CA VAL A 10 -1.60 -17.36 -44.97
C VAL A 10 -2.11 -16.00 -44.49
N VAL A 11 -1.66 -14.92 -45.13
CA VAL A 11 -2.27 -13.59 -44.97
C VAL A 11 -3.66 -13.65 -45.59
N ARG A 12 -4.68 -13.89 -44.76
CA ARG A 12 -6.07 -13.70 -45.19
C ARG A 12 -6.37 -12.21 -45.29
N LYS A 13 -6.29 -11.70 -46.53
CA LYS A 13 -6.78 -10.38 -46.92
C LYS A 13 -8.31 -10.35 -46.78
N HIS A 14 -8.81 -9.91 -45.64
CA HIS A 14 -10.24 -9.63 -45.48
C HIS A 14 -10.56 -8.26 -46.07
N ARG A 15 -11.26 -8.26 -47.20
CA ARG A 15 -11.90 -7.08 -47.80
C ARG A 15 -13.31 -6.98 -47.21
N PRO A 16 -13.63 -6.00 -46.36
CA PRO A 16 -15.03 -5.66 -46.13
C PRO A 16 -15.50 -4.70 -47.23
N ALA A 17 -16.54 -5.13 -47.93
CA ALA A 17 -17.31 -4.32 -48.86
C ALA A 17 -18.01 -3.18 -48.11
N GLY A 18 -17.99 -1.98 -48.72
CA GLY A 18 -18.62 -0.81 -48.16
C GLY A 18 -20.12 -0.99 -47.95
N HIS A 19 -20.61 -0.52 -46.81
CA HIS A 19 -22.01 -0.18 -46.57
C HIS A 19 -22.03 1.18 -45.89
N THR A 20 -22.33 2.21 -46.69
CA THR A 20 -22.62 3.56 -46.24
C THR A 20 -23.93 3.55 -45.45
N HIS A 21 -23.86 3.78 -44.14
CA HIS A 21 -25.00 4.22 -43.34
C HIS A 21 -24.66 5.57 -42.74
N THR A 22 -25.17 6.62 -43.40
CA THR A 22 -25.38 7.94 -42.81
C THR A 22 -26.49 7.87 -41.76
N VAL A 23 -26.49 8.84 -40.84
CA VAL A 23 -27.46 9.14 -39.76
C VAL A 23 -27.12 8.58 -38.37
N ALA A 24 -26.47 9.41 -37.54
CA ALA A 24 -26.94 9.82 -36.21
C ALA A 24 -25.86 10.66 -35.49
N VAL A 25 -25.75 11.94 -35.86
CA VAL A 25 -25.04 12.96 -35.08
C VAL A 25 -25.91 13.27 -33.86
N ALA A 26 -25.52 12.84 -32.64
CA ALA A 26 -25.92 13.48 -31.37
C ALA A 26 -25.37 12.84 -30.07
N VAL A 27 -24.79 11.63 -30.06
CA VAL A 27 -24.38 10.97 -28.79
C VAL A 27 -22.87 11.04 -28.51
N ALA A 28 -22.07 11.23 -29.55
CA ALA A 28 -20.61 11.35 -29.44
C ALA A 28 -20.13 12.53 -28.55
N PRO A 29 -20.68 13.76 -28.62
CA PRO A 29 -20.12 14.87 -27.85
C PRO A 29 -20.38 14.71 -26.34
N LEU A 30 -21.52 14.12 -25.95
CA LEU A 30 -21.86 13.88 -24.55
C LEU A 30 -20.99 12.78 -23.94
N PHE A 31 -20.72 11.71 -24.69
CA PHE A 31 -19.86 10.61 -24.23
C PHE A 31 -18.39 11.06 -24.10
N VAL A 32 -17.92 11.93 -25.00
CA VAL A 32 -16.58 12.53 -24.95
C VAL A 32 -16.45 13.50 -23.76
N LEU A 33 -17.47 14.31 -23.47
CA LEU A 33 -17.47 15.21 -22.29
C LEU A 33 -17.48 14.44 -20.97
N LEU A 34 -18.25 13.35 -20.89
CA LEU A 34 -18.28 12.49 -19.69
C LEU A 34 -16.93 11.79 -19.47
N ALA A 35 -16.28 11.33 -20.55
CA ALA A 35 -14.94 10.74 -20.48
C ALA A 35 -13.85 11.76 -20.08
N ALA A 36 -13.96 13.01 -20.54
CA ALA A 36 -13.04 14.08 -20.17
C ALA A 36 -13.19 14.52 -18.71
N ALA A 37 -14.42 14.52 -18.17
CA ALA A 37 -14.68 14.79 -16.75
C ALA A 37 -14.17 13.67 -15.82
N PHE A 38 -14.03 12.44 -16.36
CA PHE A 38 -13.43 11.30 -15.65
C PHE A 38 -11.92 11.16 -15.88
N SER A 39 -11.29 12.13 -16.56
CA SER A 39 -9.83 12.24 -16.60
C SER A 39 -9.35 12.65 -15.22
N GLY A 40 -9.25 11.66 -14.34
CA GLY A 40 -8.65 11.80 -13.02
C GLY A 40 -7.28 12.42 -13.21
N SER A 41 -7.13 13.65 -12.71
CA SER A 41 -5.81 14.25 -12.59
C SER A 41 -4.92 13.27 -11.83
N PRO A 42 -3.71 12.95 -12.32
CA PRO A 42 -2.76 12.26 -11.48
C PRO A 42 -2.39 13.23 -10.36
N VAL A 43 -3.05 13.10 -9.21
CA VAL A 43 -2.50 13.62 -7.96
C VAL A 43 -1.22 12.83 -7.77
N ALA A 44 -0.09 13.45 -8.11
CA ALA A 44 1.21 12.97 -7.71
C ALA A 44 1.23 13.01 -6.18
N VAL A 45 0.87 11.89 -5.55
CA VAL A 45 1.21 11.61 -4.17
C VAL A 45 2.74 11.54 -4.15
N ALA A 46 3.36 12.66 -3.80
CA ALA A 46 4.76 12.68 -3.41
C ALA A 46 4.88 11.70 -2.25
N ALA A 47 5.36 10.49 -2.54
CA ALA A 47 5.69 9.52 -1.53
C ALA A 47 6.91 10.10 -0.80
N ASP A 48 6.65 10.68 0.37
CA ASP A 48 7.70 11.05 1.32
C ASP A 48 8.41 9.75 1.71
N SER A 49 9.59 9.56 1.13
CA SER A 49 10.46 8.40 1.38
C SER A 49 11.31 8.60 2.63
N SER A 50 10.88 9.43 3.58
CA SER A 50 11.38 9.35 4.94
C SER A 50 10.80 8.10 5.61
N PRO A 51 11.60 7.28 6.32
CA PRO A 51 11.04 6.21 7.13
C PRO A 51 9.99 6.86 8.05
N GLY A 52 8.73 6.44 7.90
CA GLY A 52 7.62 7.00 8.66
C GLY A 52 7.94 6.91 10.14
N LEU A 53 8.22 8.05 10.77
CA LEU A 53 8.57 8.09 12.17
C LEU A 53 7.30 7.76 12.96
N VAL A 54 7.29 6.59 13.60
CA VAL A 54 6.19 6.17 14.46
C VAL A 54 6.37 6.86 15.80
N GLU A 55 5.32 7.47 16.32
CA GLU A 55 5.35 8.16 17.61
C GLU A 55 5.48 7.17 18.78
N LEU A 56 6.26 7.57 19.78
CA LEU A 56 6.38 6.84 21.05
C LEU A 56 5.23 7.22 21.98
N THR A 57 4.43 6.24 22.39
CA THR A 57 3.34 6.44 23.34
C THR A 57 3.72 5.90 24.72
N LEU A 58 3.67 6.76 25.75
CA LEU A 58 3.83 6.34 27.15
C LEU A 58 2.60 5.57 27.65
N VAL A 59 2.81 4.56 28.49
CA VAL A 59 1.73 3.82 29.12
C VAL A 59 1.06 4.72 30.18
N ALA A 60 -0.18 5.11 29.91
CA ALA A 60 -0.97 5.92 30.84
C ALA A 60 -1.26 5.16 32.14
N GLY A 61 -1.13 5.85 33.27
CA GLY A 61 -1.42 5.26 34.58
C GLY A 61 -0.35 4.27 35.08
N ALA A 62 0.83 4.24 34.46
CA ALA A 62 1.85 3.23 34.74
C ALA A 62 2.42 3.35 36.16
N GLN A 63 2.66 4.58 36.61
CA GLN A 63 3.26 4.85 37.93
C GLN A 63 2.30 4.50 39.06
N GLU A 64 1.03 4.86 38.94
CA GLU A 64 -0.02 4.56 39.93
C GLU A 64 -0.23 3.04 40.06
N LYS A 65 0.02 2.28 38.98
CA LYS A 65 -0.08 0.82 38.94
C LYS A 65 1.22 0.10 39.29
N GLY A 66 2.32 0.83 39.53
CA GLY A 66 3.65 0.24 39.79
C GLY A 66 4.29 -0.48 38.59
N ALA A 67 3.77 -0.29 37.38
CA ALA A 67 4.29 -0.90 36.17
C ALA A 67 5.34 0.02 35.51
N VAL A 68 6.54 0.06 36.08
CA VAL A 68 7.62 1.00 35.69
C VAL A 68 8.86 0.30 35.15
N CYS A 69 9.70 1.04 34.43
CA CYS A 69 11.04 0.63 34.02
C CYS A 69 12.00 0.55 35.22
N LEU A 70 13.21 0.03 35.00
CA LEU A 70 14.24 -0.10 36.05
C LEU A 70 14.70 1.24 36.65
N ASP A 71 14.53 2.34 35.93
CA ASP A 71 14.82 3.70 36.38
C ASP A 71 13.59 4.41 36.99
N GLY A 72 12.44 3.74 37.08
CA GLY A 72 11.20 4.29 37.61
C GLY A 72 10.37 5.09 36.59
N SER A 73 10.82 5.23 35.35
CA SER A 73 10.05 5.90 34.30
C SER A 73 8.87 5.04 33.81
N PRO A 74 7.81 5.64 33.21
CA PRO A 74 6.76 4.88 32.56
C PRO A 74 7.29 4.11 31.33
N PRO A 75 6.87 2.85 31.11
CA PRO A 75 7.17 2.14 29.88
C PRO A 75 6.44 2.77 28.70
N ALA A 76 6.86 2.42 27.49
CA ALA A 76 6.36 3.01 26.25
C ALA A 76 6.33 2.01 25.09
N TYR A 77 5.57 2.31 24.05
CA TYR A 77 5.48 1.52 22.83
C TYR A 77 5.34 2.39 21.57
N HIS A 78 5.71 1.83 20.43
CA HIS A 78 5.40 2.38 19.11
C HIS A 78 4.24 1.59 18.51
N LEU A 79 3.22 2.27 17.98
CA LEU A 79 2.07 1.61 17.37
C LEU A 79 1.84 2.12 15.95
N GLN A 80 2.02 1.23 14.98
CA GLN A 80 1.58 1.44 13.60
C GLN A 80 0.39 0.53 13.33
N ARG A 81 -0.76 1.11 12.98
CA ARG A 81 -1.96 0.34 12.64
C ARG A 81 -1.81 -0.31 11.27
N GLY A 82 -2.20 -1.59 11.19
CA GLY A 82 -2.29 -2.30 9.91
C GLY A 82 -3.41 -1.74 9.03
N SER A 83 -3.30 -1.96 7.72
CA SER A 83 -4.28 -1.57 6.71
C SER A 83 -4.72 -2.77 5.88
N GLY A 84 -5.89 -2.68 5.22
CA GLY A 84 -6.42 -3.76 4.39
C GLY A 84 -6.57 -5.07 5.18
N SER A 85 -6.01 -6.16 4.64
CA SER A 85 -6.03 -7.49 5.27
C SER A 85 -5.30 -7.56 6.62
N GLY A 86 -4.35 -6.65 6.88
CA GLY A 86 -3.61 -6.59 8.14
C GLY A 86 -4.29 -5.80 9.26
N SER A 87 -5.46 -5.19 9.02
CA SER A 87 -6.14 -4.29 9.99
C SER A 87 -6.58 -4.98 11.30
N GLN A 88 -6.76 -6.30 11.28
CA GLN A 88 -7.15 -7.10 12.45
C GLN A 88 -6.04 -8.04 12.93
N SER A 89 -4.82 -7.91 12.40
CA SER A 89 -3.67 -8.73 12.77
C SER A 89 -2.69 -7.92 13.61
N TRP A 90 -2.06 -8.59 14.59
CA TRP A 90 -1.16 -7.95 15.54
C TRP A 90 0.22 -8.59 15.47
N ILE A 91 1.25 -7.74 15.46
CA ILE A 91 2.64 -8.15 15.64
C ILE A 91 3.16 -7.39 16.85
N VAL A 92 3.69 -8.13 17.82
CA VAL A 92 4.30 -7.55 19.03
C VAL A 92 5.78 -7.82 18.98
N PHE A 93 6.58 -6.75 18.91
CA PHE A 93 8.03 -6.80 19.00
C PHE A 93 8.48 -6.37 20.39
N LEU A 94 9.22 -7.24 21.07
CA LEU A 94 9.79 -6.95 22.39
C LEU A 94 11.28 -6.67 22.23
N GLN A 95 11.70 -5.45 22.53
CA GLN A 95 13.11 -5.10 22.54
C GLN A 95 13.76 -5.66 23.80
N VAL A 96 14.79 -6.49 23.63
CA VAL A 96 15.62 -6.99 24.73
C VAL A 96 17.05 -6.55 24.49
N THR A 97 17.59 -5.75 25.39
CA THR A 97 19.01 -5.39 25.38
C THR A 97 19.75 -6.23 26.42
N ASN A 98 20.77 -6.98 26.01
CA ASN A 98 21.65 -7.66 26.95
C ASN A 98 22.67 -6.66 27.50
N ARG A 99 22.26 -5.89 28.51
CA ARG A 99 23.10 -4.96 29.26
C ARG A 99 22.81 -5.15 30.76
N LEU A 100 23.24 -6.27 31.30
CA LEU A 100 23.45 -6.42 32.73
C LEU A 100 24.95 -6.44 32.98
N HIS A 101 25.54 -5.25 33.21
CA HIS A 101 26.90 -5.12 33.69
C HIS A 101 26.87 -4.46 35.08
N GLU A 102 27.16 -5.28 36.08
CA GLU A 102 27.79 -4.96 37.37
C GLU A 102 27.23 -3.75 38.14
N ARG A 103 26.18 -3.97 38.95
CA ARG A 103 26.14 -3.33 40.28
C ARG A 103 26.06 -4.42 41.34
N LYS A 104 27.24 -4.78 41.85
CA LYS A 104 27.35 -5.33 43.19
C LYS A 104 26.85 -4.24 44.13
N MET A 105 25.64 -4.42 44.66
CA MET A 105 25.16 -3.59 45.76
C MET A 105 26.00 -3.95 46.99
N ARG A 106 26.93 -3.07 47.34
CA ARG A 106 27.31 -2.84 48.74
C ARG A 106 26.17 -2.11 49.44
#